data_AF-A0A2D8HP80-F1
#
_entry.id   AF-A0A2D8HP80-F1
#
_cell.length_a   1.000
_cell.length_b   1.000
_cell.length_c   1.000
_cell.angle_alpha   90.00
_cell.angle_beta   90.00
_cell.angle_gamma   90.00
#
_symmetry.space_group_name_H-M   'P 1'
#
loop_
_entity.id
_entity.type
_entity.pdbx_description
1 polymer ?
#
loop_
_entity_poly.entity_id
_entity_poly.type
_entity_poly.pdbx_seq_one_letter_code
_entity_poly.pdbx_strand_id
1 'polypeptide(L)' 'VQLLTPTRDDSPVAKAIEKRGDGLHHIGYRVSDCAAALEAMVAAGATAIDSAPRPGSRGTTVAFMHPKGSFGTLIELVQE' A
#
# COMPACT_ATOMS: atom_id res chain seq x y z
N VAL A 1 -5.43 12.62 -4.79
CA VAL A 1 -5.47 12.42 -3.31
C VAL A 1 -6.62 11.49 -3.00
N GLN A 2 -6.40 10.47 -2.19
CA GLN A 2 -7.44 9.56 -1.68
C GLN A 2 -7.66 9.89 -0.20
N LEU A 3 -8.88 10.28 0.16
CA LEU A 3 -9.26 10.47 1.56
C LEU A 3 -9.74 9.14 2.13
N LEU A 4 -9.33 8.83 3.34
CA LEU A 4 -9.63 7.56 4.01
C LEU A 4 -10.24 7.84 5.38
N THR A 5 -11.30 7.10 5.69
CA THR A 5 -11.91 7.04 7.02
C THR A 5 -12.05 5.57 7.39
N PRO A 6 -11.61 5.15 8.59
CA PRO A 6 -11.80 3.78 9.04
C PRO A 6 -13.29 3.47 9.21
N THR A 7 -13.71 2.27 8.79
CA THR A 7 -15.08 1.78 9.00
C THR A 7 -15.18 0.81 10.19
N ARG A 8 -14.03 0.42 10.75
CA ARG A 8 -13.86 -0.49 11.89
C ARG A 8 -12.66 -0.06 12.71
N ASP A 9 -12.76 -0.19 14.03
CA ASP A 9 -11.74 0.29 14.99
C ASP A 9 -10.41 -0.48 14.91
N ASP A 10 -10.42 -1.72 14.43
CA ASP A 10 -9.21 -2.56 14.32
C ASP A 10 -8.52 -2.48 12.94
N SER A 11 -9.02 -1.61 12.05
CA SER A 11 -8.51 -1.46 10.68
C SER A 11 -7.09 -0.86 10.64
N PRO A 12 -6.32 -1.10 9.55
CA PRO A 12 -4.99 -0.51 9.40
C PRO A 12 -4.99 1.03 9.49
N VAL A 13 -6.03 1.68 8.93
CA VAL A 13 -6.18 3.14 8.96
C VAL A 13 -6.48 3.63 10.39
N ALA A 14 -7.38 2.97 11.13
CA ALA A 14 -7.67 3.32 12.53
C ALA A 14 -6.40 3.24 13.39
N LYS A 15 -5.64 2.15 13.29
CA LYS A 15 -4.36 1.97 13.99
C LYS A 15 -3.31 3.00 13.58
N ALA A 16 -3.31 3.43 12.32
CA ALA A 16 -2.40 4.49 11.85
C ALA A 16 -2.74 5.85 12.47
N ILE A 17 -4.02 6.21 12.53
CA ILE A 17 -4.51 7.45 13.15
C ILE A 17 -4.24 7.43 14.66
N GLU A 18 -4.53 6.33 15.36
CA GLU A 18 -4.25 6.21 16.80
C GLU A 18 -2.75 6.42 17.11
N LYS A 19 -1.87 5.88 16.27
CA LYS A 19 -0.42 5.96 16.48
C LYS A 19 0.21 7.30 16.07
N ARG A 20 -0.33 7.99 15.06
CA ARG A 20 0.35 9.13 14.41
C ARG A 20 -0.53 10.38 14.23
N GLY A 21 -1.82 10.31 14.52
CA GLY A 21 -2.81 11.32 14.15
C GLY A 21 -3.17 11.27 12.67
N ASP A 22 -4.07 12.18 12.27
CA ASP A 22 -4.45 12.37 10.87
C ASP A 22 -3.30 12.91 10.03
N GLY A 23 -3.23 12.51 8.76
CA GLY A 23 -2.20 12.98 7.84
C GLY A 23 -1.98 12.06 6.64
N LEU A 24 -0.81 12.17 6.01
CA LEU A 24 -0.42 11.31 4.90
C LEU A 24 -0.28 9.85 5.37
N HIS A 25 -1.12 8.96 4.84
CA HIS A 25 -1.12 7.55 5.23
C HIS A 25 -0.15 6.70 4.39
N HIS A 26 -0.21 6.82 3.06
CA HIS A 26 0.62 6.05 2.13
C HIS A 26 0.73 6.78 0.79
N ILE A 27 1.63 6.30 -0.08
CA ILE A 27 1.80 6.81 -1.45
C ILE A 27 1.50 5.67 -2.43
N GLY A 28 0.57 5.92 -3.36
CA GLY A 28 0.26 5.01 -4.45
C GLY A 28 1.01 5.37 -5.73
N TYR A 29 1.69 4.39 -6.33
CA TYR A 29 2.32 4.50 -7.64
C TYR A 29 1.52 3.71 -8.66
N ARG A 30 1.15 4.36 -9.77
CA ARG A 30 0.55 3.67 -10.90
C ARG A 30 1.61 2.80 -11.58
N VAL A 31 1.25 1.56 -11.87
CA VAL A 31 2.06 0.59 -12.61
C VAL A 31 1.24 -0.02 -13.74
N SER A 32 1.92 -0.45 -14.80
CA SER A 32 1.27 -1.11 -15.94
C SER A 32 0.89 -2.56 -15.64
N ASP A 33 1.68 -3.24 -14.80
CA ASP A 33 1.47 -4.61 -14.35
C ASP A 33 1.86 -4.70 -12.86
N CYS A 34 0.90 -5.01 -12.01
CA CYS A 34 1.09 -5.05 -10.57
C CYS A 34 1.89 -6.26 -10.12
N ALA A 35 1.78 -7.41 -10.81
CA ALA A 35 2.52 -8.61 -10.48
C ALA A 35 4.00 -8.42 -10.83
N ALA A 36 4.29 -7.93 -12.04
CA ALA A 36 5.65 -7.65 -12.48
C ALA A 36 6.32 -6.57 -11.60
N ALA A 37 5.59 -5.52 -11.23
CA ALA A 37 6.12 -4.47 -10.35
C ALA A 37 6.40 -4.98 -8.94
N LEU A 38 5.54 -5.84 -8.39
CA LEU A 38 5.75 -6.46 -7.09
C LEU A 38 7.03 -7.33 -7.09
N GLU A 39 7.19 -8.19 -8.09
CA GLU A 39 8.38 -9.02 -8.26
C GLU A 39 9.66 -8.18 -8.37
N ALA A 40 9.64 -7.13 -9.20
CA ALA A 40 10.78 -6.23 -9.37
C ALA A 40 11.17 -5.52 -8.07
N MET A 41 10.19 -5.06 -7.28
CA MET A 41 10.44 -4.41 -6.00
C MET A 41 11.04 -5.37 -4.97
N VAL A 42 10.53 -6.61 -4.89
CA VAL A 42 11.10 -7.65 -4.02
C VAL A 42 12.52 -8.01 -4.44
N ALA A 43 12.78 -8.16 -5.74
CA ALA A 43 14.11 -8.41 -6.28
C ALA A 43 15.10 -7.27 -5.97
N ALA A 44 14.61 -6.03 -5.90
CA ALA A 44 15.39 -4.86 -5.48
C ALA A 44 15.59 -4.75 -3.95
N GLY A 45 15.13 -5.73 -3.17
CA GLY A 45 15.32 -5.80 -1.72
C GLY A 45 14.23 -5.14 -0.89
N ALA A 46 13.14 -4.67 -1.50
CA ALA A 46 12.00 -4.18 -0.76
C ALA A 46 11.23 -5.34 -0.10
N THR A 47 10.59 -5.06 1.03
CA THR A 47 9.78 -6.05 1.76
C THR A 47 8.32 -5.93 1.33
N ALA A 48 7.78 -6.91 0.62
CA ALA A 48 6.36 -6.94 0.29
C ALA A 48 5.50 -7.26 1.52
N ILE A 49 4.30 -6.67 1.59
CA ILE A 49 3.24 -7.07 2.54
C ILE A 49 2.39 -8.17 1.90
N ASP A 50 1.98 -7.96 0.65
CA ASP A 50 1.18 -8.91 -0.09
C ASP A 50 2.08 -9.94 -0.81
N SER A 51 1.72 -11.22 -0.78
CA SER A 51 2.42 -12.27 -1.53
C SER A 51 2.05 -12.29 -3.02
N ALA A 52 0.92 -11.71 -3.38
CA ALA A 52 0.44 -11.52 -4.74
C ALA A 52 -0.49 -10.29 -4.80
N PRO A 53 -0.64 -9.64 -5.97
CA PRO A 53 -1.60 -8.56 -6.11
C PRO A 53 -3.02 -9.00 -5.80
N ARG A 54 -3.82 -8.08 -5.25
CA ARG A 54 -5.21 -8.32 -4.83
C ARG A 54 -6.13 -7.20 -5.31
N PRO A 55 -7.45 -7.43 -5.34
CA PRO A 55 -8.41 -6.39 -5.72
C PRO A 55 -8.29 -5.14 -4.85
N GLY A 56 -8.29 -3.99 -5.50
CA GLY A 56 -8.31 -2.66 -4.90
C GLY A 56 -9.66 -1.95 -5.10
N SER A 57 -9.70 -0.66 -4.76
CA SER A 57 -10.88 0.17 -4.98
C SER A 57 -11.09 0.47 -6.46
N ARG A 58 -12.32 0.72 -6.90
CA ARG A 58 -12.62 1.18 -8.28
C ARG A 58 -12.15 0.21 -9.38
N GLY A 59 -12.06 -1.09 -9.07
CA GLY A 59 -11.68 -2.13 -10.05
C GLY A 59 -10.17 -2.28 -10.25
N THR A 60 -9.33 -1.58 -9.48
CA THR A 60 -7.88 -1.71 -9.60
C THR A 60 -7.36 -3.03 -9.06
N THR A 61 -6.14 -3.37 -9.44
CA THR A 61 -5.33 -4.43 -8.82
C THR A 61 -4.17 -3.78 -8.07
N VAL A 62 -3.96 -4.17 -6.80
CA VAL A 62 -3.01 -3.50 -5.91
C VAL A 62 -2.11 -4.46 -5.14
N ALA A 63 -0.93 -3.99 -4.74
CA ALA A 63 -0.03 -4.66 -3.80
C ALA A 63 0.71 -3.63 -2.93
N PHE A 64 1.04 -3.98 -1.70
CA PHE A 64 1.67 -3.07 -0.74
C PHE A 64 3.09 -3.49 -0.37
N MET A 65 3.96 -2.49 -0.17
CA MET A 65 5.31 -2.65 0.35
C MET A 65 5.41 -2.16 1.78
N HIS A 66 6.08 -2.94 2.62
CA HIS A 66 6.23 -2.67 4.04
C HIS A 66 7.15 -1.46 4.27
N PRO A 67 6.78 -0.47 5.11
CA PRO A 67 7.55 0.76 5.38
C PRO A 67 9.03 0.53 5.74
N LYS A 68 9.33 -0.60 6.37
CA LYS A 68 10.70 -1.02 6.74
C LYS A 68 11.64 -1.12 5.53
N GLY A 69 11.12 -1.48 4.35
CA GLY A 69 11.88 -1.57 3.10
C GLY A 69 11.81 -0.30 2.23
N SER A 70 11.19 0.77 2.72
CA SER A 70 10.84 1.96 1.92
C SER A 70 10.95 3.24 2.74
N PHE A 71 12.01 3.38 3.53
CA PHE A 71 12.35 4.59 4.30
C PHE A 71 11.19 5.12 5.16
N GLY A 72 10.38 4.22 5.73
CA GLY A 72 9.24 4.58 6.57
C GLY A 72 7.94 4.88 5.82
N THR A 73 7.92 4.77 4.50
CA THR A 73 6.73 5.05 3.68
C THR A 73 5.99 3.76 3.33
N LEU A 74 4.70 3.67 3.67
CA LEU A 74 3.84 2.63 3.10
C LEU A 74 3.61 2.94 1.62
N ILE A 75 4.00 2.01 0.74
CA ILE A 75 3.87 2.16 -0.70
C ILE A 75 2.78 1.21 -1.20
N GLU A 76 1.89 1.72 -2.05
CA GLU A 76 0.91 0.94 -2.81
C GLU A 76 1.30 0.96 -4.29
N LEU A 77 1.31 -0.21 -4.94
CA LEU A 77 1.38 -0.36 -6.39
C LEU A 77 -0.05 -0.48 -6.92
N VAL A 78 -0.41 0.29 -7.95
CA VAL A 78 -1.78 0.36 -8.46
C VAL A 78 -1.81 0.15 -9.97
N GLN A 79 -2.44 -0.93 -10.41
CA GLN A 79 -2.79 -1.19 -11.80
C GLN A 79 -4.29 -0.92 -12.01
N GLU A 80 -4.64 -0.19 -13.08
CA GLU A 80 -6.02 0.09 -13.47
C GLU A 80 -6.71 -1.11 -14.15
#